data_AF-A0AAE5H4W9-F1
#
_entry.id   AF-A0AAE5H4W9-F1
#
_cell.length_a   1.000
_cell.length_b   1.000
_cell.length_c   1.000
_cell.angle_alpha   90.00
_cell.angle_beta   90.00
_cell.angle_gamma   90.00
#
_symmetry.space_group_name_H-M   'P 1'
#
loop_
_entity.id
_entity.type
_entity.pdbx_description
1 polymer ?
#
loop_
_entity_poly.entity_id
_entity_poly.type
_entity_poly.pdbx_seq_one_letter_code
_entity_poly.pdbx_strand_id
1 'polypeptide(L)'
;MELKHKTNTYKTLFHWHSFRLRLVVEGIGIGITADLLIVLYRYALEKAGILLNYIYKSISSNYILALPWILALIVIGYIVGLIVKYEPMIGGNGIPQVEGVLLRKLDMTWWKVILGKSLGGVIFIGSGLSLGIEGPSVQLGAAVGQGFSKV
;
A
#
# COMPACT_ATOMS: atom_id res chain seq x y z
N MET A 1 57.72 -22.28 2.64
CA MET A 1 56.62 -22.64 3.56
C MET A 1 55.42 -21.75 3.25
N GLU A 2 54.76 -22.02 2.12
CA GLU A 2 53.64 -21.25 1.58
C GLU A 2 52.29 -21.91 1.92
N LEU A 3 51.75 -21.70 3.12
CA LEU A 3 50.40 -22.20 3.45
C LEU A 3 49.69 -21.29 4.48
N LYS A 4 49.42 -20.01 4.13
CA LYS A 4 48.61 -19.13 5.01
C LYS A 4 47.56 -18.24 4.33
N HIS A 5 47.31 -18.39 3.02
CA HIS A 5 46.37 -17.54 2.27
C HIS A 5 45.09 -18.22 1.75
N LYS A 6 44.91 -19.53 1.96
CA LYS A 6 43.77 -20.28 1.37
C LYS A 6 42.42 -20.14 2.08
N THR A 7 42.34 -19.55 3.27
CA THR A 7 41.11 -19.52 4.09
C THR A 7 40.20 -18.31 3.86
N ASN A 8 40.60 -17.31 3.07
CA ASN A 8 39.81 -16.08 2.88
C ASN A 8 38.89 -16.14 1.65
N THR A 9 39.33 -16.76 0.55
CA THR A 9 38.56 -16.80 -0.72
C THR A 9 37.30 -17.66 -0.65
N TYR A 10 37.35 -18.80 0.06
CA TYR A 10 36.17 -19.66 0.25
C TYR A 10 35.10 -19.00 1.12
N LYS A 11 35.49 -18.20 2.13
CA LYS A 11 34.55 -17.44 2.95
C LYS A 11 33.82 -16.38 2.14
N THR A 12 34.50 -15.70 1.22
CA THR A 12 33.85 -14.76 0.30
C THR A 12 32.90 -15.49 -0.65
N LEU A 13 33.32 -16.59 -1.28
CA LEU A 13 32.48 -17.38 -2.18
C LEU A 13 31.22 -17.98 -1.51
N PHE A 14 31.35 -18.48 -0.28
CA PHE A 14 30.20 -18.98 0.49
C PHE A 14 29.26 -17.87 0.97
N HIS A 15 29.80 -16.69 1.32
CA HIS A 15 29.00 -15.52 1.71
C HIS A 15 28.06 -15.07 0.59
N TRP A 16 28.53 -15.10 -0.67
CA TRP A 16 27.71 -14.81 -1.84
C TRP A 16 26.54 -15.78 -2.01
N HIS A 17 26.73 -17.07 -1.72
CA HIS A 17 25.69 -18.08 -1.86
C HIS A 17 24.64 -17.98 -0.73
N SER A 18 25.08 -17.81 0.52
CA SER A 18 24.18 -17.60 1.66
C SER A 18 23.41 -16.28 1.58
N PHE A 19 24.03 -15.23 1.05
CA PHE A 19 23.38 -13.94 0.83
C PHE A 19 22.27 -14.03 -0.23
N ARG A 20 22.51 -14.75 -1.33
CA ARG A 20 21.48 -15.01 -2.36
C ARG A 20 20.31 -15.81 -1.80
N LEU A 21 20.57 -16.86 -1.03
CA LEU A 21 19.50 -17.65 -0.40
C LEU A 21 18.67 -16.83 0.58
N ARG A 22 19.30 -15.95 1.37
CA ARG A 22 18.59 -15.03 2.26
C ARG A 22 17.67 -14.08 1.48
N LEU A 23 18.17 -13.45 0.42
CA LEU A 23 17.36 -12.57 -0.45
C LEU A 23 16.18 -13.31 -1.09
N VAL A 24 16.36 -14.57 -1.48
CA VAL A 24 15.26 -15.39 -2.02
C VAL A 24 14.20 -15.65 -0.97
N VAL A 25 14.58 -16.03 0.26
CA VAL A 25 13.64 -16.29 1.35
C VAL A 25 12.90 -15.01 1.75
N GLU A 26 13.61 -13.88 1.88
CA GLU A 26 13.01 -12.58 2.15
C GLU A 26 12.07 -12.16 1.03
N GLY A 27 12.46 -12.36 -0.24
CA GLY A 27 11.63 -12.07 -1.41
C GLY A 27 10.34 -12.89 -1.43
N ILE A 28 10.39 -14.17 -1.09
CA ILE A 28 9.20 -15.02 -0.95
C ILE A 28 8.30 -14.50 0.18
N GLY A 29 8.88 -14.15 1.33
CA GLY A 29 8.13 -13.58 2.46
C GLY A 29 7.43 -12.27 2.11
N ILE A 30 8.12 -11.36 1.41
CA ILE A 30 7.58 -10.10 0.92
C ILE A 30 6.46 -10.36 -0.08
N GLY A 31 6.66 -11.29 -1.03
CA GLY A 31 5.66 -11.64 -2.04
C GLY A 31 4.36 -12.14 -1.42
N ILE A 32 4.44 -13.10 -0.49
CA ILE A 32 3.26 -13.66 0.18
C ILE A 32 2.53 -12.59 1.00
N THR A 33 3.26 -11.79 1.77
CA THR A 33 2.65 -10.77 2.64
C THR A 33 2.05 -9.61 1.85
N ALA A 34 2.72 -9.16 0.78
CA ALA A 34 2.22 -8.12 -0.11
C ALA A 34 0.97 -8.59 -0.85
N ASP A 35 0.97 -9.81 -1.38
CA ASP A 35 -0.18 -10.32 -2.14
C ASP A 35 -1.39 -10.52 -1.24
N LEU A 36 -1.22 -11.09 -0.04
CA LEU A 36 -2.30 -11.23 0.94
C LEU A 36 -2.91 -9.88 1.30
N LEU A 37 -2.08 -8.86 1.48
CA LEU A 37 -2.53 -7.50 1.77
C LEU A 37 -3.27 -6.87 0.58
N ILE A 38 -2.78 -7.04 -0.64
CA ILE A 38 -3.41 -6.53 -1.86
C ILE A 38 -4.75 -7.22 -2.11
N VAL A 39 -4.85 -8.53 -1.90
CA VAL A 39 -6.11 -9.29 -2.00
C VAL A 39 -7.13 -8.79 -0.99
N LEU A 40 -6.74 -8.60 0.28
CA LEU A 40 -7.61 -8.04 1.31
C LEU A 40 -8.09 -6.63 0.94
N TYR A 41 -7.17 -5.80 0.44
CA TYR A 41 -7.49 -4.45 -0.02
C TYR A 41 -8.50 -4.47 -1.17
N ARG A 42 -8.28 -5.30 -2.20
CA ARG A 42 -9.22 -5.48 -3.32
C ARG A 42 -10.60 -5.92 -2.87
N TYR A 43 -10.65 -6.89 -1.96
CA TYR A 43 -11.91 -7.35 -1.38
C TYR A 43 -12.64 -6.21 -0.65
N ALA A 44 -11.93 -5.38 0.12
CA ALA A 44 -12.51 -4.23 0.80
C ALA A 44 -13.04 -3.17 -0.19
N LEU A 45 -12.32 -2.90 -1.28
CA LEU A 45 -12.78 -1.99 -2.35
C LEU A 45 -14.05 -2.50 -3.02
N GLU A 46 -14.13 -3.80 -3.31
CA GLU A 46 -15.32 -4.41 -3.91
C GLU A 46 -16.53 -4.26 -2.98
N LYS A 47 -16.37 -4.54 -1.68
CA LYS A 47 -17.43 -4.34 -0.69
C LYS A 47 -17.87 -2.89 -0.56
N ALA A 48 -16.93 -1.94 -0.63
CA ALA A 48 -17.26 -0.52 -0.65
C ALA A 48 -18.08 -0.14 -1.90
N GLY A 49 -17.73 -0.67 -3.06
CA GLY A 49 -18.50 -0.47 -4.30
C GLY A 49 -19.91 -1.06 -4.22
N ILE A 50 -20.07 -2.26 -3.65
CA ILE A 50 -21.38 -2.88 -3.41
C ILE A 50 -22.22 -2.01 -2.46
N LEU A 51 -21.63 -1.53 -1.36
CA LEU A 51 -22.29 -0.64 -0.41
C LEU A 51 -22.77 0.65 -1.07
N LEU A 52 -21.93 1.28 -1.88
CA LEU A 52 -22.29 2.48 -2.64
C LEU A 52 -23.49 2.22 -3.57
N ASN A 53 -23.51 1.09 -4.27
CA ASN A 53 -24.64 0.72 -5.14
C ASN A 53 -25.95 0.59 -4.35
N TYR A 54 -25.90 0.04 -3.12
CA TYR A 54 -27.08 0.01 -2.24
C TYR A 54 -27.54 1.41 -1.84
N ILE A 55 -26.62 2.31 -1.54
CA ILE A 55 -26.92 3.70 -1.18
C ILE A 55 -27.57 4.41 -2.38
N TYR A 56 -27.00 4.29 -3.57
CA TYR A 56 -27.57 4.89 -4.79
C TYR A 56 -28.94 4.31 -5.15
N LYS A 57 -29.15 3.00 -4.98
CA LYS A 57 -30.48 2.40 -5.16
C LYS A 57 -31.50 2.97 -4.16
N SER A 58 -31.08 3.24 -2.93
CA SER A 58 -31.94 3.82 -1.90
C SER A 58 -32.29 5.28 -2.19
N ILE A 59 -31.33 6.06 -2.67
CA ILE A 59 -31.53 7.46 -3.11
C ILE A 59 -32.43 7.51 -4.34
N SER A 60 -32.27 6.60 -5.30
CA SER A 60 -33.12 6.52 -6.48
C SER A 60 -34.58 6.20 -6.13
N SER A 61 -34.83 5.50 -5.02
CA SER A 61 -36.19 5.25 -4.54
C SER A 61 -36.79 6.44 -3.79
N ASN A 62 -35.96 7.22 -3.09
CA ASN A 62 -36.38 8.35 -2.26
C ASN A 62 -35.38 9.50 -2.37
N TYR A 63 -35.67 10.48 -3.24
CA TYR A 63 -34.78 11.61 -3.50
C TYR A 63 -34.45 12.46 -2.25
N ILE A 64 -35.29 12.42 -1.21
CA ILE A 64 -35.05 13.09 0.07
C ILE A 64 -33.76 12.58 0.74
N LEU A 65 -33.38 11.31 0.52
CA LEU A 65 -32.14 10.71 1.04
C LEU A 65 -30.87 11.28 0.38
N ALA A 66 -30.99 12.03 -0.72
CA ALA A 66 -29.84 12.69 -1.34
C ALA A 66 -29.23 13.77 -0.44
N LEU A 67 -30.06 14.50 0.33
CA LEU A 67 -29.60 15.58 1.20
C LEU A 67 -28.68 15.09 2.33
N PRO A 68 -29.04 14.07 3.15
CA PRO A 68 -28.11 13.54 4.14
C PRO A 68 -26.89 12.87 3.51
N TRP A 69 -27.00 12.31 2.31
CA TRP A 69 -25.87 11.73 1.61
C TRP A 69 -24.83 12.78 1.18
N ILE A 70 -25.29 13.92 0.64
CA ILE A 70 -24.40 15.05 0.31
C ILE A 70 -23.67 15.55 1.56
N LEU A 71 -24.37 15.70 2.68
CA LEU A 71 -23.76 16.08 3.96
C LEU A 71 -22.71 15.05 4.41
N ALA A 72 -23.00 13.76 4.29
CA ALA A 72 -22.05 12.70 4.59
C ALA A 72 -20.79 12.79 3.71
N LEU A 73 -20.94 13.07 2.41
CA LEU A 73 -19.80 13.24 1.50
C LEU A 73 -18.90 14.42 1.88
N ILE A 74 -19.46 15.54 2.33
CA ILE A 74 -18.69 16.70 2.82
C ILE A 74 -17.85 16.30 4.04
N VAL A 75 -18.46 15.60 5.00
CA VAL A 75 -17.77 15.12 6.21
C VAL A 75 -16.67 14.12 5.86
N ILE A 76 -16.96 13.17 4.95
CA ILE A 76 -15.98 12.19 4.46
C ILE A 76 -14.81 12.90 3.78
N GLY A 77 -15.07 13.87 2.91
CA GLY A 77 -14.04 14.65 2.23
C GLY A 77 -13.14 15.40 3.22
N TYR A 78 -13.72 15.99 4.27
CA TYR A 78 -12.97 16.64 5.34
C TYR A 78 -12.06 15.65 6.09
N ILE A 79 -12.59 14.49 6.48
CA ILE A 79 -11.83 13.44 7.18
C ILE A 79 -10.68 12.93 6.31
N VAL A 80 -10.94 12.61 5.04
CA VAL A 80 -9.91 12.16 4.09
C VAL A 80 -8.84 13.24 3.92
N GLY A 81 -9.24 14.51 3.81
CA GLY A 81 -8.31 15.65 3.76
C GLY A 81 -7.40 15.73 4.99
N LEU A 82 -7.94 15.48 6.19
CA LEU A 82 -7.13 15.43 7.42
C LEU A 82 -6.14 14.25 7.42
N ILE A 83 -6.56 13.08 6.95
CA ILE A 83 -5.68 11.90 6.86
C ILE A 83 -4.53 12.17 5.89
N VAL A 84 -4.82 12.75 4.72
CA VAL A 84 -3.79 13.12 3.72
C VAL A 84 -2.87 14.23 4.26
N LYS A 85 -3.41 15.18 5.03
CA LYS A 85 -2.59 16.21 5.69
C LYS A 85 -1.63 15.61 6.73
N TYR A 86 -2.06 14.58 7.45
CA TYR A 86 -1.24 13.92 8.46
C TYR A 86 -0.13 13.06 7.84
N GLU A 87 -0.43 12.33 6.75
CA GLU A 87 0.54 11.52 6.02
C GLU A 87 0.46 11.84 4.50
N PRO A 88 1.24 12.82 4.01
CA PRO A 88 1.18 13.25 2.61
C PRO A 88 1.48 12.13 1.60
N MET A 89 2.25 11.11 2.02
CA MET A 89 2.64 9.99 1.17
C MET A 89 1.46 9.12 0.73
N ILE A 90 0.31 9.17 1.40
CA ILE A 90 -0.87 8.40 0.99
C ILE A 90 -1.64 9.07 -0.15
N GLY A 91 -1.37 10.33 -0.48
CA GLY A 91 -2.07 11.05 -1.53
C GLY A 91 -1.76 10.54 -2.94
N GLY A 92 -2.69 10.74 -3.88
CA GLY A 92 -2.48 10.49 -5.31
C GLY A 92 -2.27 9.03 -5.71
N ASN A 93 -1.63 8.80 -6.86
CA ASN A 93 -1.47 7.48 -7.47
C ASN A 93 -0.58 6.55 -6.63
N GLY A 94 0.54 7.03 -6.08
CA GLY A 94 1.48 6.23 -5.29
C GLY A 94 2.75 5.81 -6.06
N ILE A 95 2.68 5.70 -7.39
CA ILE A 95 3.86 5.32 -8.21
C ILE A 95 4.99 6.37 -8.11
N PRO A 96 4.74 7.68 -8.29
CA PRO A 96 5.80 8.69 -8.14
C PRO A 96 6.39 8.73 -6.72
N GLN A 97 5.58 8.41 -5.71
CA GLN A 97 6.03 8.33 -4.32
C GLN A 97 7.01 7.17 -4.13
N VAL A 98 6.68 5.99 -4.66
CA VAL A 98 7.59 4.83 -4.64
C VAL A 98 8.87 5.12 -5.41
N GLU A 99 8.76 5.71 -6.61
CA GLU A 99 9.93 6.11 -7.40
C GLU A 99 10.81 7.10 -6.64
N GLY A 100 10.22 8.10 -5.98
CA GLY A 100 10.95 9.04 -5.13
C GLY A 100 11.65 8.37 -3.95
N VAL A 101 11.06 7.34 -3.34
CA VAL A 101 11.70 6.55 -2.28
C VAL A 101 12.86 5.72 -2.82
N LEU A 102 12.70 5.09 -3.98
CA LEU A 102 13.77 4.32 -4.64
C LEU A 102 14.95 5.23 -5.04
N LEU A 103 14.66 6.46 -5.49
CA LEU A 103 15.65 7.50 -5.79
C LEU A 103 16.23 8.17 -4.54
N ARG A 104 15.83 7.77 -3.32
CA ARG A 104 16.21 8.37 -2.03
C ARG A 104 15.92 9.87 -1.93
N LYS A 105 14.89 10.34 -2.65
CA LYS A 105 14.41 11.73 -2.62
C LYS A 105 13.24 11.92 -1.66
N LEU A 106 12.54 10.84 -1.32
CA LEU A 106 11.41 10.84 -0.40
C LEU A 106 11.60 9.75 0.66
N ASP A 107 11.06 10.01 1.84
CA ASP A 107 10.97 9.02 2.90
C ASP A 107 9.53 8.56 3.07
N MET A 108 9.40 7.24 3.26
CA MET A 108 8.11 6.59 3.47
C MET A 108 8.10 5.86 4.81
N THR A 109 7.01 6.02 5.54
CA THR A 109 6.74 5.24 6.75
C THR A 109 5.82 4.08 6.38
N TRP A 110 6.40 2.89 6.20
CA TRP A 110 5.71 1.70 5.66
C TRP A 110 4.34 1.41 6.29
N TRP A 111 4.24 1.36 7.62
CA TRP A 111 2.99 1.01 8.31
C TRP A 111 1.90 2.09 8.17
N LYS A 112 2.29 3.37 8.17
CA LYS A 112 1.35 4.50 7.97
C LYS A 112 0.79 4.49 6.56
N VAL A 113 1.65 4.22 5.57
CA VAL A 113 1.21 4.12 4.17
C VAL A 113 0.30 2.93 3.98
N ILE A 114 0.61 1.77 4.55
CA ILE A 114 -0.26 0.59 4.46
C ILE A 114 -1.66 0.90 4.98
N LEU A 115 -1.77 1.41 6.21
CA LEU A 115 -3.06 1.67 6.82
C LEU A 115 -3.78 2.85 6.14
N GLY A 116 -3.10 3.98 5.96
CA GLY A 116 -3.70 5.19 5.42
C GLY A 116 -4.11 5.05 3.96
N LYS A 117 -3.30 4.38 3.12
CA LYS A 117 -3.64 4.17 1.70
C LYS A 117 -4.79 3.19 1.53
N SER A 118 -4.78 2.10 2.31
CA SER A 118 -5.85 1.09 2.26
C SER A 118 -7.18 1.69 2.71
N LEU A 119 -7.23 2.34 3.87
CA LEU A 119 -8.44 2.96 4.40
C LEU A 119 -8.91 4.12 3.52
N GLY A 120 -7.99 4.99 3.10
CA GLY A 120 -8.28 6.11 2.22
C GLY A 120 -8.91 5.65 0.91
N GLY A 121 -8.36 4.61 0.27
CA GLY A 121 -8.89 4.05 -0.97
C GLY A 121 -10.29 3.45 -0.81
N VAL A 122 -10.55 2.72 0.29
CA VAL A 122 -11.87 2.15 0.60
C VAL A 122 -12.92 3.25 0.79
N ILE A 123 -12.57 4.31 1.52
CA ILE A 123 -13.45 5.47 1.72
C ILE A 123 -13.69 6.20 0.39
N PHE A 124 -12.67 6.32 -0.46
CA PHE A 124 -12.75 7.00 -1.75
C PHE A 124 -13.67 6.28 -2.75
N ILE A 125 -13.55 4.95 -2.86
CA ILE A 125 -14.49 4.14 -3.64
C ILE A 125 -15.89 4.17 -3.00
N GLY A 126 -15.97 4.06 -1.67
CA GLY A 126 -17.22 4.11 -0.92
C GLY A 126 -17.97 5.45 -0.99
N SER A 127 -17.29 6.53 -1.36
CA SER A 127 -17.90 7.84 -1.62
C SER A 127 -18.30 8.06 -3.09
N GLY A 128 -18.01 7.08 -3.96
CA GLY A 128 -18.36 7.12 -5.39
C GLY A 128 -17.33 7.80 -6.28
N LEU A 129 -16.10 7.98 -5.79
CA LEU A 129 -15.02 8.49 -6.61
C LEU A 129 -14.32 7.34 -7.35
N SER A 130 -13.92 7.61 -8.60
CA SER A 130 -13.19 6.63 -9.40
C SER A 130 -11.71 6.66 -9.03
N LEU A 131 -11.16 5.50 -8.64
CA LEU A 131 -9.75 5.34 -8.35
C LEU A 131 -9.22 4.08 -9.04
N GLY A 132 -8.09 4.23 -9.73
CA GLY A 132 -7.34 3.09 -10.26
C GLY A 132 -6.65 2.32 -9.13
N ILE A 133 -6.66 1.00 -9.22
CA ILE A 133 -6.05 0.11 -8.22
C ILE A 133 -4.53 -0.07 -8.38
N GLU A 134 -4.00 0.28 -9.55
CA GLU A 134 -2.62 -0.02 -9.94
C GLU A 134 -1.60 0.65 -9.02
N GLY A 135 -1.66 1.98 -8.91
CA GLY A 135 -0.69 2.69 -8.07
C GLY A 135 -0.77 2.40 -6.58
N PRO A 136 -1.97 2.33 -5.96
CA PRO A 136 -2.09 1.89 -4.57
C PRO A 136 -1.49 0.50 -4.35
N SER A 137 -1.70 -0.46 -5.26
CA SER A 137 -1.15 -1.81 -5.13
C SER A 137 0.38 -1.81 -5.16
N VAL A 138 0.99 -1.04 -6.08
CA VAL A 138 2.45 -0.88 -6.16
C VAL A 138 3.00 -0.23 -4.89
N GLN A 139 2.35 0.81 -4.39
CA GLN A 139 2.78 1.52 -3.18
C GLN A 139 2.67 0.66 -1.93
N LEU A 140 1.60 -0.13 -1.79
CA LEU A 140 1.42 -1.08 -0.70
C LEU A 140 2.49 -2.18 -0.74
N GLY A 141 2.77 -2.75 -1.92
CA GLY A 141 3.84 -3.75 -2.08
C GLY A 141 5.22 -3.19 -1.73
N ALA A 142 5.53 -1.97 -2.18
CA ALA A 142 6.78 -1.29 -1.82
C ALA A 142 6.88 -1.02 -0.31
N ALA A 143 5.78 -0.66 0.36
CA ALA A 143 5.74 -0.46 1.80
C ALA A 143 5.99 -1.76 2.56
N VAL A 144 5.42 -2.89 2.13
CA VAL A 144 5.70 -4.21 2.72
C VAL A 144 7.19 -4.56 2.61
N GLY A 145 7.78 -4.39 1.42
CA GLY A 145 9.22 -4.62 1.23
C GLY A 145 10.09 -3.73 2.10
N GLN A 146 9.72 -2.45 2.25
CA GLN A 146 10.42 -1.53 3.16
C GLN A 146 10.28 -1.93 4.63
N GLY A 147 9.14 -2.51 5.02
CA GLY A 147 8.91 -3.07 6.35
C GLY A 147 9.88 -4.22 6.65
N PHE A 148 9.96 -5.20 5.75
CA PHE A 148 10.90 -6.33 5.88
C PHE A 148 12.36 -5.89 5.90
N SER A 149 12.73 -4.85 5.15
CA SER A 149 14.10 -4.31 5.17
C SER A 149 14.47 -3.63 6.48
N LYS A 150 13.49 -3.23 7.31
CA LYS A 150 13.71 -2.53 8.59
C LYS A 150 13.65 -3.46 9.80
N VAL A 151 13.24 -4.71 9.62
CA VAL A 151 13.17 -5.77 10.64
C VAL A 151 14.43 -6.64 10.55
#